data_AF-A0A6C0KCD3-F1
#
_entry.id   AF-A0A6C0KCD3-F1
#
_cell.length_a   1.000
_cell.length_b   1.000
_cell.length_c   1.000
_cell.angle_alpha   90.00
_cell.angle_beta   90.00
_cell.angle_gamma   90.00
#
_symmetry.space_group_name_H-M   'P 1'
#
loop_
_entity.id
_entity.type
_entity.pdbx_description
1 polymer ?
#
loop_
_entity_poly.entity_id
_entity_poly.type
_entity_poly.pdbx_seq_one_letter_code
_entity_poly.pdbx_strand_id
1 'polypeptide(L)'
;MVAQTVMVVQFDFVIDSNPRVIRVRKPSATHAIRAHDLALATCRGVRTFGFFKVHHPLNSLQVSVMNRMEIFYTEEHLRVLCQLVDQTSTVSLRTMDWLVTSYAKSHEIFTSADRQYNMHDHYKLFLAKYKRRNFDPFRRSKRKVGGINVQYDVSFVHGGVDYHTTVGQLNFVAWSLRNDVYKVAVENKGAIDEAMAHALRAKRSLVATPRSGQTSYKLVSAFQVEHTVALV
;
A
#
# COMPACT_ATOMS: atom_id res chain seq x y z
N MET A 1 13.03 -27.37 32.34
CA MET A 1 13.41 -28.11 31.12
C MET A 1 12.60 -27.56 29.96
N VAL A 2 13.23 -26.98 28.94
CA VAL A 2 12.53 -26.47 27.75
C VAL A 2 12.67 -27.51 26.64
N ALA A 3 11.57 -28.04 26.14
CA ALA A 3 11.59 -28.98 25.02
C ALA A 3 11.96 -28.24 23.73
N GLN A 4 13.12 -28.58 23.14
CA GLN A 4 13.43 -28.17 21.77
C GLN A 4 12.62 -29.03 20.80
N THR A 5 11.56 -28.45 20.24
CA THR A 5 10.83 -29.05 19.11
C THR A 5 11.74 -29.03 17.87
N VAL A 6 12.41 -30.15 17.61
CA VAL A 6 13.20 -30.34 16.39
C VAL A 6 12.24 -30.54 15.22
N MET A 7 12.02 -29.48 14.42
CA MET A 7 11.39 -29.64 13.11
C MET A 7 12.34 -30.41 12.19
N VAL A 8 12.04 -31.70 12.00
CA VAL A 8 12.69 -32.52 10.97
C VAL A 8 12.21 -32.01 9.61
N VAL A 9 13.07 -31.27 8.90
CA VAL A 9 12.82 -30.92 7.50
C VAL A 9 12.90 -32.20 6.69
N GLN A 10 11.75 -32.64 6.18
CA GLN A 10 11.62 -33.88 5.41
C GLN A 10 12.39 -33.70 4.08
N PHE A 11 13.49 -34.44 3.91
CA PHE A 11 14.25 -34.45 2.67
C PHE A 11 13.53 -35.33 1.65
N ASP A 12 13.34 -34.81 0.43
CA ASP A 12 12.79 -35.58 -0.69
C ASP A 12 13.78 -36.66 -1.14
N PHE A 13 13.62 -37.88 -0.61
CA PHE A 13 14.29 -39.07 -1.11
C PHE A 13 13.55 -39.60 -2.34
N VAL A 14 14.13 -39.44 -3.52
CA VAL A 14 13.74 -40.23 -4.69
C VAL A 14 14.30 -41.64 -4.51
N ILE A 15 13.45 -42.56 -4.07
CA ILE A 15 13.78 -43.98 -3.95
C ILE A 15 13.64 -44.61 -5.33
N ASP A 16 14.76 -44.91 -5.98
CA ASP A 16 14.78 -45.81 -7.13
C ASP A 16 14.73 -47.28 -6.65
N SER A 17 14.13 -48.13 -7.46
CA SER A 17 13.74 -49.53 -7.17
C SER A 17 14.93 -50.50 -7.01
N ASN A 18 16.17 -50.00 -7.00
CA ASN A 18 17.39 -50.79 -7.03
C ASN A 18 18.30 -50.47 -5.82
N PRO A 19 18.43 -51.36 -4.82
CA PRO A 19 18.89 -51.03 -3.47
C PRO A 19 20.42 -50.88 -3.30
N ARG A 20 21.16 -50.41 -4.32
CA ARG A 20 22.64 -50.37 -4.29
C ARG A 20 23.33 -49.02 -4.56
N VAL A 21 22.62 -47.94 -4.89
CA VAL A 21 23.24 -46.61 -4.98
C VAL A 21 22.32 -45.48 -4.48
N ILE A 22 22.42 -45.13 -3.19
CA ILE A 22 21.81 -43.89 -2.67
C ILE A 22 22.70 -42.70 -3.06
N ARG A 23 22.43 -42.08 -4.22
CA ARG A 23 23.05 -40.80 -4.58
C ARG A 23 22.42 -39.67 -3.77
N VAL A 24 23.00 -39.38 -2.59
CA VAL A 24 22.74 -38.12 -1.86
C VAL A 24 23.22 -36.97 -2.74
N ARG A 25 22.30 -36.37 -3.52
CA ARG A 25 22.58 -35.12 -4.22
C ARG A 25 22.80 -34.05 -3.16
N LYS A 26 24.05 -33.60 -2.98
CA LYS A 26 24.33 -32.39 -2.19
C LYS A 26 23.38 -31.29 -2.68
N PRO A 27 22.62 -30.62 -1.80
CA PRO A 27 21.73 -29.55 -2.24
C PRO A 27 22.58 -28.52 -3.00
N SER A 28 22.09 -28.09 -4.16
CA SER A 28 22.68 -26.97 -4.89
C SER A 28 22.93 -25.81 -3.92
N ALA A 29 24.02 -25.06 -4.09
CA ALA A 29 24.32 -23.91 -3.24
C ALA A 29 23.10 -22.96 -3.11
N THR A 30 22.31 -22.82 -4.18
CA THR A 30 21.06 -22.06 -4.17
C THR A 30 19.97 -22.67 -3.27
N HIS A 31 19.86 -24.00 -3.19
CA HIS A 31 18.93 -24.67 -2.27
C HIS A 31 19.40 -24.63 -0.81
N ALA A 32 20.71 -24.78 -0.57
CA ALA A 32 21.28 -24.62 0.77
C ALA A 32 21.09 -23.18 1.29
N ILE A 33 21.37 -22.17 0.45
CA ILE A 33 21.12 -20.76 0.76
C ILE A 33 19.61 -20.50 0.97
N ARG A 34 18.72 -21.04 0.13
CA ARG A 34 17.25 -20.91 0.34
C ARG A 34 16.77 -21.51 1.66
N ALA A 35 17.24 -22.70 2.02
CA ALA A 35 16.90 -23.33 3.29
C ALA A 35 17.47 -22.52 4.46
N HIS A 36 18.68 -21.98 4.32
CA HIS A 36 19.30 -21.10 5.32
C HIS A 36 18.53 -19.76 5.47
N ASP A 37 18.14 -19.11 4.38
CA ASP A 37 17.38 -17.85 4.39
C ASP A 37 15.97 -18.05 4.96
N LEU A 38 15.31 -19.16 4.62
CA LEU A 38 14.02 -19.54 5.18
C LEU A 38 14.13 -19.82 6.68
N ALA A 39 15.15 -20.58 7.10
CA ALA A 39 15.45 -20.83 8.50
C ALA A 39 15.79 -19.54 9.26
N LEU A 40 16.52 -18.60 8.66
CA LEU A 40 16.81 -17.29 9.25
C LEU A 40 15.57 -16.40 9.36
N ALA A 41 14.62 -16.53 8.42
CA ALA A 41 13.33 -15.84 8.51
C ALA A 41 12.48 -16.39 9.66
N THR A 42 12.46 -17.71 9.87
CA THR A 42 11.73 -18.33 10.99
C THR A 42 12.44 -18.22 12.35
N CYS A 43 13.77 -18.17 12.38
CA CYS A 43 14.55 -18.12 13.63
C CYS A 43 14.77 -16.70 14.19
N ARG A 44 14.36 -15.64 13.48
CA ARG A 44 14.37 -14.26 14.01
C ARG A 44 13.01 -13.95 14.60
N GLY A 45 12.93 -14.02 15.93
CA GLY A 45 11.68 -13.99 16.69
C GLY A 45 10.72 -12.85 16.34
N VAL A 46 9.42 -13.15 16.43
CA VAL A 46 8.32 -12.23 16.18
C VAL A 46 8.49 -10.97 17.05
N ARG A 47 8.48 -9.80 16.42
CA ARG A 47 8.53 -8.52 17.13
C ARG A 47 7.14 -7.97 17.34
N THR A 48 6.82 -7.59 18.58
CA THR A 48 5.56 -6.97 18.96
C THR A 48 5.74 -5.45 19.09
N PHE A 49 4.73 -4.70 18.68
CA PHE A 49 4.62 -3.23 18.73
C PHE A 49 3.16 -2.91 19.09
N GLY A 50 2.85 -2.82 20.38
CA GLY A 50 1.48 -2.77 20.89
C GLY A 50 0.66 -3.97 20.37
N PHE A 51 -0.44 -3.67 19.68
CA PHE A 51 -1.33 -4.65 19.06
C PHE A 51 -0.69 -5.46 17.90
N PHE A 52 0.40 -4.96 17.32
CA PHE A 52 0.93 -5.45 16.05
C PHE A 52 2.10 -6.42 16.24
N LYS A 53 2.03 -7.58 15.58
CA LYS A 53 3.11 -8.59 15.50
C LYS A 53 3.74 -8.57 14.11
N VAL A 54 5.07 -8.67 14.06
CA VAL A 54 5.84 -8.62 12.81
C VAL A 54 6.75 -9.84 12.73
N HIS A 55 6.55 -10.63 11.67
CA HIS A 55 7.13 -11.97 11.49
C HIS A 55 8.42 -11.99 10.66
N HIS A 56 9.05 -10.83 10.45
CA HIS A 56 10.24 -10.67 9.61
C HIS A 56 11.09 -9.48 10.06
N PRO A 57 12.40 -9.46 9.73
CA PRO A 57 13.28 -8.35 10.09
C PRO A 57 12.89 -7.04 9.39
N LEU A 58 12.57 -6.03 10.21
CA LEU A 58 12.36 -4.66 9.75
C LEU A 58 13.68 -3.89 9.59
N ASN A 59 13.76 -3.02 8.58
CA ASN A 59 14.82 -2.03 8.51
C ASN A 59 14.59 -0.87 9.51
N SER A 60 15.63 -0.07 9.80
CA SER A 60 15.56 1.02 10.78
C SER A 60 14.39 2.01 10.56
N LEU A 61 14.11 2.39 9.30
CA LEU A 61 12.97 3.25 8.97
C LEU A 61 11.63 2.58 9.30
N GLN A 62 11.48 1.29 8.99
CA GLN A 62 10.27 0.52 9.34
C GLN A 62 10.11 0.34 10.85
N VAL A 63 11.18 0.11 11.61
CA VAL A 63 11.13 0.09 13.09
C VAL A 63 10.66 1.45 13.61
N SER A 64 11.23 2.55 13.12
CA SER A 64 10.79 3.91 13.48
C SER A 64 9.31 4.17 13.14
N VAL A 65 8.80 3.61 12.03
CA VAL A 65 7.36 3.65 11.71
C VAL A 65 6.56 2.84 12.73
N MET A 66 6.92 1.58 12.99
CA MET A 66 6.17 0.71 13.91
C MET A 66 6.12 1.25 15.33
N ASN A 67 7.21 1.80 15.87
CA ASN A 67 7.21 2.48 17.18
C ASN A 67 6.20 3.65 17.24
N ARG A 68 5.96 4.35 16.12
CA ARG A 68 4.90 5.38 16.05
C ARG A 68 3.50 4.79 15.88
N MET A 69 3.36 3.62 15.27
CA MET A 69 2.07 2.93 15.15
C MET A 69 1.62 2.39 16.50
N GLU A 70 2.54 1.84 17.30
CA GLU A 70 2.31 1.37 18.68
C GLU A 70 1.72 2.45 19.59
N ILE A 71 2.23 3.68 19.51
CA ILE A 71 1.71 4.82 20.30
C ILE A 71 0.40 5.37 19.70
N PHE A 72 0.22 5.26 18.38
CA PHE A 72 -0.92 5.88 17.69
C PHE A 72 -2.20 5.05 17.75
N TYR A 73 -2.13 3.74 17.52
CA TYR A 73 -3.33 2.90 17.41
C TYR A 73 -3.92 2.61 18.78
N THR A 74 -5.12 3.14 19.03
CA THR A 74 -6.02 2.77 20.12
C THR A 74 -7.02 1.72 19.63
N GLU A 75 -7.85 1.16 20.52
CA GLU A 75 -8.98 0.30 20.14
C GLU A 75 -9.95 0.99 19.14
N GLU A 76 -10.15 2.30 19.26
CA GLU A 76 -10.96 3.08 18.33
C GLU A 76 -10.30 3.17 16.94
N HIS A 77 -9.01 3.50 16.88
CA HIS A 77 -8.27 3.53 15.62
C HIS A 77 -8.15 2.13 14.98
N LEU A 78 -8.11 1.06 15.78
CA LEU A 78 -8.17 -0.31 15.28
C LEU A 78 -9.54 -0.63 14.67
N ARG A 79 -10.66 -0.21 15.28
CA ARG A 79 -11.99 -0.39 14.68
C ARG A 79 -12.08 0.25 13.29
N VAL A 80 -11.60 1.49 13.13
CA VAL A 80 -11.60 2.16 11.83
C VAL A 80 -10.66 1.46 10.83
N LEU A 81 -9.49 0.97 11.28
CA LEU A 81 -8.59 0.16 10.46
C LEU A 81 -9.26 -1.15 9.99
N CYS A 82 -9.96 -1.86 10.87
CA CYS A 82 -10.69 -3.09 10.53
C CYS A 82 -11.78 -2.80 9.49
N GLN A 83 -12.63 -1.79 9.73
CA GLN A 83 -13.68 -1.39 8.78
C GLN A 83 -13.14 -1.03 7.39
N LEU A 84 -11.98 -0.36 7.32
CA LEU A 84 -11.28 -0.03 6.08
C LEU A 84 -10.67 -1.24 5.36
N VAL A 85 -10.24 -2.26 6.11
CA VAL A 85 -9.68 -3.52 5.57
C VAL A 85 -10.79 -4.45 5.09
N ASP A 86 -11.86 -4.57 5.86
CA ASP A 86 -13.05 -5.40 5.57
C ASP A 86 -14.02 -4.74 4.58
N GLN A 87 -13.77 -3.48 4.22
CA GLN A 87 -14.56 -2.68 3.28
C GLN A 87 -16.00 -2.42 3.75
N THR A 88 -16.21 -2.38 5.08
CA THR A 88 -17.50 -2.08 5.71
C THR A 88 -17.68 -0.59 6.04
N SER A 89 -16.61 0.21 5.94
CA SER A 89 -16.65 1.67 6.11
C SER A 89 -17.28 2.40 4.90
N THR A 90 -17.97 3.51 5.17
CA THR A 90 -18.58 4.41 4.15
C THR A 90 -17.59 4.86 3.07
N VAL A 91 -16.33 5.07 3.45
CA VAL A 91 -15.22 5.37 2.54
C VAL A 91 -14.31 4.16 2.37
N SER A 92 -13.77 3.97 1.17
CA SER A 92 -12.77 2.94 0.91
C SER A 92 -11.35 3.52 0.95
N LEU A 93 -10.35 2.65 1.11
CA LEU A 93 -8.94 3.00 0.88
C LEU A 93 -8.70 3.61 -0.52
N ARG A 94 -9.50 3.22 -1.54
CA ARG A 94 -9.44 3.82 -2.88
C ARG A 94 -10.01 5.25 -2.91
N THR A 95 -11.08 5.50 -2.18
CA THR A 95 -11.67 6.84 -2.03
C THR A 95 -10.64 7.80 -1.43
N MET A 96 -9.96 7.39 -0.35
CA MET A 96 -8.90 8.20 0.27
C MET A 96 -7.65 8.36 -0.61
N ASP A 97 -7.17 7.28 -1.25
CA ASP A 97 -6.05 7.35 -2.21
C ASP A 97 -6.34 8.33 -3.36
N TRP A 98 -7.55 8.30 -3.92
CA TRP A 98 -7.95 9.21 -5.00
C TRP A 98 -8.19 10.65 -4.52
N LEU A 99 -8.72 10.83 -3.30
CA LEU A 99 -8.82 12.14 -2.64
C LEU A 99 -7.45 12.84 -2.60
N VAL A 100 -6.44 12.17 -2.04
CA VAL A 100 -5.11 12.78 -1.83
C VAL A 100 -4.25 12.83 -3.09
N THR A 101 -4.46 11.92 -4.05
CA THR A 101 -3.70 11.92 -5.32
C THR A 101 -4.30 12.80 -6.41
N SER A 102 -5.61 13.04 -6.39
CA SER A 102 -6.33 13.68 -7.50
C SER A 102 -7.31 14.77 -7.05
N TYR A 103 -8.24 14.49 -6.14
CA TYR A 103 -9.31 15.45 -5.80
C TYR A 103 -8.76 16.73 -5.15
N ALA A 104 -7.92 16.58 -4.11
CA ALA A 104 -7.31 17.69 -3.37
C ALA A 104 -6.38 18.56 -4.23
N LYS A 105 -5.84 18.01 -5.33
CA LYS A 105 -5.03 18.74 -6.30
C LYS A 105 -5.84 19.81 -7.06
N SER A 106 -7.15 19.60 -7.23
CA SER A 106 -8.04 20.48 -8.00
C SER A 106 -8.98 21.34 -7.15
N HIS A 107 -9.04 21.14 -5.84
CA HIS A 107 -10.04 21.75 -4.95
C HIS A 107 -9.46 22.38 -3.67
N GLU A 108 -8.15 22.68 -3.65
CA GLU A 108 -7.45 23.37 -2.55
C GLU A 108 -7.85 22.92 -1.14
N ILE A 109 -7.83 21.61 -0.91
CA ILE A 109 -8.24 21.02 0.37
C ILE A 109 -7.09 21.10 1.36
N PHE A 110 -7.29 21.80 2.47
CA PHE A 110 -6.33 21.93 3.57
C PHE A 110 -6.63 20.96 4.71
N THR A 111 -5.60 20.36 5.30
CA THR A 111 -5.74 19.49 6.47
C THR A 111 -5.90 20.34 7.74
N SER A 112 -6.91 20.05 8.57
CA SER A 112 -7.30 20.90 9.72
C SER A 112 -6.18 21.13 10.73
N ALA A 113 -5.31 20.13 10.91
CA ALA A 113 -4.20 20.17 11.86
C ALA A 113 -3.22 21.34 11.64
N ASP A 114 -2.96 21.72 10.39
CA ASP A 114 -1.92 22.71 10.05
C ASP A 114 -2.44 23.91 9.26
N ARG A 115 -3.49 23.78 8.42
CA ARG A 115 -3.97 24.80 7.44
C ARG A 115 -2.92 25.42 6.49
N GLN A 116 -1.63 25.15 6.67
CA GLN A 116 -0.49 25.68 5.91
C GLN A 116 -0.18 24.86 4.64
N TYR A 117 -0.67 23.62 4.57
CA TYR A 117 -0.38 22.70 3.47
C TYR A 117 -1.65 22.16 2.82
N ASN A 118 -1.70 22.23 1.49
CA ASN A 118 -2.66 21.48 0.70
C ASN A 118 -2.44 19.97 0.95
N MET A 119 -3.53 19.23 1.16
CA MET A 119 -3.55 17.80 1.44
C MET A 119 -2.79 16.96 0.39
N HIS A 120 -2.81 17.37 -0.89
CA HIS A 120 -2.05 16.74 -1.98
C HIS A 120 -0.53 16.89 -1.80
N ASP A 121 -0.06 18.07 -1.42
CA ASP A 121 1.37 18.32 -1.22
C ASP A 121 1.87 17.72 0.10
N HIS A 122 1.05 17.77 1.16
CA HIS A 122 1.33 17.05 2.40
C HIS A 122 1.49 15.54 2.16
N TYR A 123 0.60 14.94 1.35
CA TYR A 123 0.71 13.55 0.92
C TYR A 123 2.02 13.26 0.15
N LYS A 124 2.42 14.16 -0.77
CA LYS A 124 3.70 14.04 -1.51
C LYS A 124 4.92 14.11 -0.59
N LEU A 125 4.91 15.00 0.41
CA LEU A 125 5.97 15.08 1.42
C LEU A 125 6.09 13.77 2.22
N PHE A 126 4.97 13.14 2.59
CA PHE A 126 4.97 11.85 3.28
C PHE A 126 5.43 10.69 2.40
N LEU A 127 5.06 10.67 1.11
CA LEU A 127 5.58 9.71 0.13
C LEU A 127 7.11 9.82 -0.05
N ALA A 128 7.67 11.03 -0.02
CA ALA A 128 9.10 11.25 -0.06
C ALA A 128 9.78 10.77 1.23
N LYS A 129 9.27 11.20 2.40
CA LYS A 129 9.80 10.86 3.74
C LYS A 129 9.83 9.36 4.02
N TYR A 130 8.72 8.65 3.76
CA TYR A 130 8.60 7.23 4.12
C TYR A 130 8.92 6.28 2.97
N LYS A 131 9.08 6.80 1.74
CA LYS A 131 9.11 6.04 0.48
C LYS A 131 7.78 5.33 0.23
N ARG A 132 7.37 5.25 -1.05
CA ARG A 132 6.10 4.62 -1.49
C ARG A 132 5.85 3.18 -0.96
N ARG A 133 6.87 2.47 -0.45
CA ARG A 133 6.75 1.13 0.16
C ARG A 133 6.23 1.16 1.61
N ASN A 134 6.58 2.18 2.40
CA ASN A 134 6.16 2.28 3.79
C ASN A 134 5.03 3.32 3.96
N PHE A 135 4.29 3.57 2.88
CA PHE A 135 3.18 4.52 2.80
C PHE A 135 2.32 4.21 1.56
N ASP A 136 1.87 2.96 1.45
CA ASP A 136 0.98 2.48 0.38
C ASP A 136 -0.38 2.18 1.03
N PRO A 137 -1.49 2.82 0.64
CA PRO A 137 -2.81 2.53 1.20
C PRO A 137 -3.25 1.07 0.97
N PHE A 138 -2.70 0.41 -0.04
CA PHE A 138 -3.09 -0.96 -0.40
C PHE A 138 -2.05 -1.98 0.06
N ARG A 139 -2.52 -3.18 0.44
CA ARG A 139 -1.69 -4.36 0.73
C ARG A 139 -1.08 -4.95 -0.56
N ARG A 140 -0.24 -4.17 -1.26
CA ARG A 140 0.43 -4.60 -2.50
C ARG A 140 1.58 -5.55 -2.19
N SER A 141 1.43 -6.82 -2.58
CA SER A 141 2.56 -7.77 -2.60
C SER A 141 3.67 -7.25 -3.52
N LYS A 142 4.93 -7.37 -3.08
CA LYS A 142 6.10 -7.00 -3.90
C LYS A 142 7.01 -8.21 -4.13
N ARG A 143 6.98 -8.68 -5.38
CA ARG A 143 7.97 -9.55 -6.05
C ARG A 143 8.15 -10.92 -5.40
N LYS A 144 7.77 -11.96 -6.14
CA LYS A 144 8.17 -13.33 -5.82
C LYS A 144 9.70 -13.44 -5.85
N VAL A 145 10.31 -13.82 -4.73
CA VAL A 145 11.71 -14.24 -4.68
C VAL A 145 11.69 -15.76 -4.70
N GLY A 146 12.17 -16.38 -5.78
CA GLY A 146 12.16 -17.84 -5.93
C GLY A 146 10.75 -18.49 -5.94
N GLY A 147 9.71 -17.73 -6.28
CA GLY A 147 8.31 -18.21 -6.31
C GLY A 147 7.49 -17.84 -5.07
N ILE A 148 8.14 -17.52 -3.95
CA ILE A 148 7.51 -17.19 -2.66
C ILE A 148 7.17 -15.70 -2.60
N ASN A 149 5.95 -15.37 -2.19
CA ASN A 149 5.56 -13.99 -1.88
C ASN A 149 6.24 -13.56 -0.57
N VAL A 150 7.33 -12.80 -0.65
CA VAL A 150 7.95 -12.17 0.53
C VAL A 150 7.13 -10.95 0.92
N GLN A 151 6.01 -11.19 1.59
CA GLN A 151 5.21 -10.13 2.20
C GLN A 151 5.88 -9.61 3.47
N TYR A 152 5.77 -8.30 3.68
CA TYR A 152 6.14 -7.66 4.95
C TYR A 152 4.90 -7.57 5.83
N ASP A 153 4.35 -8.75 6.16
CA ASP A 153 3.09 -8.85 6.89
C ASP A 153 3.23 -8.43 8.35
N VAL A 154 2.31 -7.56 8.75
CA VAL A 154 2.05 -7.18 10.12
C VAL A 154 0.71 -7.79 10.47
N SER A 155 0.64 -8.59 11.54
CA SER A 155 -0.61 -9.21 11.98
C SER A 155 -1.07 -8.65 13.32
N PHE A 156 -2.38 -8.59 13.54
CA PHE A 156 -2.98 -8.21 14.82
C PHE A 156 -4.33 -8.94 14.98
N VAL A 157 -4.80 -9.03 16.21
CA VAL A 157 -6.11 -9.62 16.53
C VAL A 157 -7.03 -8.51 17.03
N HIS A 158 -8.25 -8.44 16.50
CA HIS A 158 -9.29 -7.56 17.02
C HIS A 158 -10.64 -8.28 16.97
N GLY A 159 -11.41 -8.24 18.07
CA GLY A 159 -12.69 -8.96 18.16
C GLY A 159 -12.61 -10.49 17.97
N GLY A 160 -11.45 -11.10 18.18
CA GLY A 160 -11.21 -12.52 17.92
C GLY A 160 -10.90 -12.88 16.46
N VAL A 161 -10.78 -11.89 15.58
CA VAL A 161 -10.43 -12.07 14.16
C VAL A 161 -8.96 -11.72 13.93
N ASP A 162 -8.23 -12.57 13.20
CA ASP A 162 -6.86 -12.34 12.75
C ASP A 162 -6.82 -11.45 11.50
N TYR A 163 -6.15 -10.30 11.60
CA TYR A 163 -5.95 -9.36 10.50
C TYR A 163 -4.52 -9.37 10.00
N HIS A 164 -4.35 -9.26 8.68
CA HIS A 164 -3.05 -9.19 8.00
C HIS A 164 -2.93 -7.92 7.16
N THR A 165 -2.00 -7.05 7.53
CA THR A 165 -1.73 -5.75 6.90
C THR A 165 -0.23 -5.56 6.65
N THR A 166 0.21 -4.37 6.25
CA THR A 166 1.63 -4.03 6.07
C THR A 166 1.98 -2.74 6.80
N VAL A 167 3.26 -2.55 7.10
CA VAL A 167 3.81 -1.27 7.61
C VAL A 167 3.37 -0.08 6.77
N GLY A 168 3.21 -0.25 5.45
CA GLY A 168 2.78 0.82 4.54
C GLY A 168 1.30 1.21 4.70
N GLN A 169 0.42 0.21 4.81
CA GLN A 169 -1.01 0.43 4.99
C GLN A 169 -1.31 1.00 6.37
N LEU A 170 -0.68 0.48 7.44
CA LEU A 170 -0.78 1.03 8.79
C LEU A 170 -0.36 2.50 8.86
N ASN A 171 0.76 2.86 8.24
CA ASN A 171 1.29 4.22 8.25
C ASN A 171 0.41 5.18 7.41
N PHE A 172 -0.16 4.70 6.29
CA PHE A 172 -1.12 5.48 5.51
C PHE A 172 -2.40 5.76 6.31
N VAL A 173 -3.01 4.73 6.91
CA VAL A 173 -4.27 4.88 7.67
C VAL A 173 -4.05 5.78 8.91
N ALA A 174 -2.94 5.60 9.62
CA ALA A 174 -2.59 6.45 10.75
C ALA A 174 -2.41 7.93 10.35
N TRP A 175 -1.79 8.19 9.20
CA TRP A 175 -1.70 9.55 8.66
C TRP A 175 -3.05 10.09 8.21
N SER A 176 -3.89 9.29 7.54
CA SER A 176 -5.20 9.75 7.04
C SER A 176 -6.17 10.09 8.16
N LEU A 177 -6.06 9.41 9.31
CA LEU A 177 -6.80 9.74 10.53
C LEU A 177 -6.25 11.03 11.17
N ARG A 178 -4.93 11.13 11.39
CA ARG A 178 -4.31 12.32 12.02
C ARG A 178 -4.51 13.63 11.25
N ASN A 179 -4.70 13.56 9.94
CA ASN A 179 -4.77 14.73 9.05
C ASN A 179 -6.18 14.96 8.47
N ASP A 180 -7.21 14.40 9.10
CA ASP A 180 -8.63 14.51 8.71
C ASP A 180 -8.96 14.05 7.28
N VAL A 181 -8.06 13.38 6.58
CA VAL A 181 -8.28 12.84 5.23
C VAL A 181 -9.45 11.86 5.23
N TYR A 182 -9.56 11.03 6.27
CA TYR A 182 -10.69 10.11 6.44
C TYR A 182 -12.01 10.88 6.61
N LYS A 183 -12.03 11.91 7.49
CA LYS A 183 -13.18 12.75 7.76
C LYS A 183 -13.66 13.48 6.49
N VAL A 184 -12.75 14.18 5.81
CA VAL A 184 -13.02 14.88 4.54
C VAL A 184 -13.53 13.91 3.47
N ALA A 185 -12.99 12.68 3.40
CA ALA A 185 -13.47 11.67 2.46
C ALA A 185 -14.91 11.20 2.76
N VAL A 186 -15.31 11.15 4.03
CA VAL A 186 -16.68 10.80 4.43
C VAL A 186 -17.63 11.93 4.10
N GLU A 187 -17.28 13.17 4.48
CA GLU A 187 -18.09 14.37 4.25
C GLU A 187 -18.31 14.67 2.75
N ASN A 188 -17.32 14.37 1.89
CA ASN A 188 -17.35 14.69 0.46
C ASN A 188 -17.52 13.46 -0.45
N LYS A 189 -18.01 12.33 0.10
CA LYS A 189 -18.04 11.02 -0.59
C LYS A 189 -18.67 11.07 -1.99
N GLY A 190 -19.85 11.68 -2.13
CA GLY A 190 -20.57 11.77 -3.40
C GLY A 190 -19.79 12.54 -4.47
N ALA A 191 -19.33 13.75 -4.14
CA ALA A 191 -18.53 14.58 -5.05
C ALA A 191 -17.21 13.90 -5.47
N ILE A 192 -16.57 13.16 -4.55
CA ILE A 192 -15.38 12.36 -4.82
C ILE A 192 -15.69 11.22 -5.81
N ASP A 193 -16.78 10.47 -5.60
CA ASP A 193 -17.17 9.36 -6.49
C ASP A 193 -17.54 9.85 -7.89
N GLU A 194 -18.31 10.94 -7.99
CA GLU A 194 -18.71 11.56 -9.25
C GLU A 194 -17.51 12.06 -10.05
N ALA A 195 -16.59 12.77 -9.39
CA ALA A 195 -15.37 13.26 -10.01
C ALA A 195 -14.43 12.10 -10.42
N MET A 196 -14.40 10.99 -9.66
CA MET A 196 -13.67 9.78 -10.03
C MET A 196 -14.30 9.10 -11.26
N ALA A 197 -15.63 9.00 -11.32
CA ALA A 197 -16.36 8.45 -12.46
C ALA A 197 -16.19 9.31 -13.72
N HIS A 198 -16.23 10.64 -13.60
CA HIS A 198 -15.95 11.58 -14.67
C HIS A 198 -14.52 11.43 -15.21
N ALA A 199 -13.52 11.38 -14.32
CA ALA A 199 -12.13 11.18 -14.71
C ALA A 199 -11.89 9.82 -15.41
N LEU A 200 -12.64 8.77 -15.04
CA LEU A 200 -12.59 7.48 -15.73
C LEU A 200 -13.24 7.54 -17.13
N ARG A 201 -14.37 8.22 -17.28
CA ARG A 201 -15.03 8.44 -18.59
C ARG A 201 -14.12 9.23 -19.54
N ALA A 202 -13.53 10.33 -19.08
CA ALA A 202 -12.61 11.15 -19.87
C ALA A 202 -11.35 10.39 -20.33
N LYS A 203 -10.83 9.46 -19.51
CA LYS A 203 -9.73 8.58 -19.94
C LYS A 203 -10.13 7.58 -21.02
N ARG A 204 -11.39 7.13 -21.05
CA ARG A 204 -11.89 6.19 -22.07
C ARG A 204 -12.09 6.87 -23.41
N SER A 205 -12.58 8.11 -23.45
CA SER A 205 -12.72 8.87 -24.71
C SER A 205 -11.37 9.19 -25.36
N LEU A 206 -10.35 9.57 -24.58
CA LEU A 206 -8.98 9.78 -25.06
C LEU A 206 -8.29 8.53 -25.64
N VAL A 207 -8.76 7.33 -25.27
CA VAL A 207 -8.26 6.05 -25.81
C VAL A 207 -9.07 5.58 -27.02
N ALA A 208 -10.32 6.06 -27.17
CA ALA A 208 -11.20 5.71 -28.28
C ALA A 208 -10.93 6.52 -29.57
N THR A 209 -10.28 7.68 -29.48
CA THR A 209 -9.80 8.42 -30.67
C THR A 209 -8.64 7.66 -31.34
N PRO A 210 -8.72 7.31 -32.63
CA PRO A 210 -7.63 6.64 -33.33
C PRO A 210 -6.35 7.49 -33.32
N ARG A 211 -5.19 6.85 -33.17
CA ARG A 211 -3.89 7.48 -33.40
C ARG A 211 -3.67 7.67 -34.92
N SER A 212 -4.23 8.74 -35.48
CA SER A 212 -3.75 9.27 -36.77
C SER A 212 -2.32 9.80 -36.62
N GLY A 213 -1.53 9.66 -37.70
CA GLY A 213 -0.07 9.81 -37.67
C GLY A 213 0.47 11.24 -37.53
N GLN A 214 1.79 11.34 -37.56
CA GLN A 214 2.57 12.57 -37.42
C GLN A 214 2.11 13.70 -38.38
N THR A 215 1.89 14.90 -37.85
CA THR A 215 2.27 16.16 -38.52
C THR A 215 2.75 17.17 -37.48
N SER A 216 3.71 18.02 -37.83
CA SER A 216 4.26 19.06 -36.96
C SER A 216 3.26 20.18 -36.68
N TYR A 217 3.21 20.65 -35.44
CA TYR A 217 2.49 21.88 -35.10
C TYR A 217 3.38 23.09 -35.35
N LYS A 218 3.18 23.76 -36.50
CA LYS A 218 3.46 25.20 -36.58
C LYS A 218 2.51 25.91 -35.62
N LEU A 219 3.03 26.81 -34.80
CA LEU A 219 2.20 27.80 -34.12
C LEU A 219 1.51 28.65 -35.20
N VAL A 220 0.18 28.64 -35.21
CA VAL A 220 -0.63 29.64 -35.92
C VAL A 220 -1.38 30.42 -34.86
N SER A 221 -1.14 31.72 -34.87
CA SER A 221 -1.69 32.70 -33.94
C SER A 221 -3.12 33.10 -34.26
N ALA A 222 -3.74 33.78 -33.29
CA ALA A 222 -4.92 34.64 -33.39
C ALA A 222 -6.29 33.95 -33.52
N PHE A 223 -7.14 34.28 -32.54
CA PHE A 223 -8.53 34.61 -32.83
C PHE A 223 -8.90 35.84 -31.99
N GLN A 224 -8.95 37.01 -32.63
CA GLN A 224 -9.65 38.17 -32.09
C GLN A 224 -11.16 37.91 -32.23
N VAL A 225 -11.93 38.29 -31.21
CA VAL A 225 -13.38 38.44 -31.35
C VAL A 225 -13.66 39.93 -31.42
N GLU A 226 -14.11 40.39 -32.58
CA GLU A 226 -14.61 41.75 -32.74
C GLU A 226 -15.98 41.87 -32.07
N HIS A 227 -16.17 42.93 -31.28
CA HIS A 227 -17.50 43.41 -30.91
C HIS A 227 -17.86 44.57 -31.84
N THR A 228 -18.90 44.38 -32.65
CA THR A 228 -19.60 45.48 -33.32
C THR A 228 -21.06 45.53 -32.89
N VAL A 229 -21.58 46.75 -32.85
CA VAL A 229 -22.77 47.17 -32.10
C VAL A 229 -23.99 47.26 -33.02
N ALA A 230 -25.20 47.07 -32.48
CA ALA A 230 -26.43 47.56 -33.09
C ALA A 230 -27.20 48.41 -32.07
N LEU A 231 -27.36 49.70 -32.37
CA LEU A 231 -28.28 50.62 -31.71
C LEU A 231 -29.65 50.54 -32.38
N VAL A 232 -30.72 50.49 -31.59
CA VAL A 232 -32.02 51.14 -31.85
C VAL A 232 -32.51 51.66 -30.50
#